data_AF-A0A9E6JFE2-F1
#
_entry.id   AF-A0A9E6JFE2-F1
#
_cell.length_a   1.000
_cell.length_b   1.000
_cell.length_c   1.000
_cell.angle_alpha   90.00
_cell.angle_beta   90.00
_cell.angle_gamma   90.00
#
_symmetry.space_group_name_H-M   'P 1'
#
loop_
_entity.id
_entity.type
_entity.pdbx_description
1 polymer ?
#
loop_
_entity_poly.entity_id
_entity_poly.type
_entity_poly.pdbx_seq_one_letter_code
_entity_poly.pdbx_strand_id
1 'polypeptide(L)'
;MPEQIFPCPCEDNVPLSTVGYYAIGGIARWLASPRSVSELAALLNWCREHRRPVIVAGKGSNMLFSDEDFPGVVISLASMNRICRISEHGFFCEAGVENSEVAIALQKAGRSGGEWLFRLPGMIGATVRMNGRCYGREISTVTKGVVTVGLDGTVRWRSPQEVFLGYKQTSLMQSPEIVVGALLEFPDGGEPSGIGLTMQGYADDRESKHQFDFPSCGSTFKNNYEAGRPSGQIFDSLGFRGRREGGAQVSGHHANFIFNTGDAKAVDVLRLAGSMRSAARQYAGALLELELQCAGLFDVSLLEGGGISGTPEPSRPGFAWAGLLHAPDDAAALFPRMLMQGLMLDYTVEDCHFPDGISVEVQQLASLAEARRSPDSPFIRWSTHDASGNSFSLRPQAPGGTFVNELWNCSVSELFVADGGSGSSYLEFEETPDGHWVALGFDEKRQRSAGHGDPSETLWEDSVKRFTGPSGFGMELSYALLEPFIHNGHLKLQCCASLGKQQYGLFPWWHDPGTPDFHQPERFCPVRLV
;
A
#
# COMPACT_ATOMS: atom_id res chain seq x y z
N MET A 1 32.83 9.69 0.20
CA MET A 1 31.60 9.91 0.98
C MET A 1 31.30 8.59 1.65
N PRO A 2 30.93 8.54 2.95
CA PRO A 2 30.54 7.28 3.56
C PRO A 2 29.41 6.66 2.72
N GLU A 3 29.48 5.35 2.48
CA GLU A 3 28.44 4.62 1.77
C GLU A 3 27.09 4.97 2.41
N GLN A 4 26.28 5.70 1.67
CA GLN A 4 24.99 6.14 2.15
C GLN A 4 24.11 4.89 2.19
N ILE A 5 23.82 4.40 3.40
CA ILE A 5 23.04 3.16 3.57
C ILE A 5 21.62 3.43 3.06
N PHE A 6 21.28 2.78 1.95
CA PHE A 6 19.93 2.82 1.41
C PHE A 6 18.99 2.03 2.35
N PRO A 7 17.76 2.51 2.65
CA PRO A 7 16.91 1.87 3.67
C PRO A 7 16.43 0.45 3.36
N CYS A 8 16.59 -0.01 2.12
CA CYS A 8 16.18 -1.33 1.64
C CYS A 8 17.09 -1.77 0.46
N PRO A 9 16.96 -3.02 -0.02
CA PRO A 9 17.68 -3.47 -1.21
C PRO A 9 17.43 -2.53 -2.41
N CYS A 10 18.51 -2.15 -3.10
CA CYS A 10 18.45 -1.22 -4.21
C CYS A 10 19.50 -1.55 -5.27
N GLU A 11 19.14 -1.31 -6.53
CA GLU A 11 20.00 -1.42 -7.70
C GLU A 11 20.17 -0.05 -8.38
N ASP A 12 21.40 0.28 -8.76
CA ASP A 12 21.76 1.54 -9.42
C ASP A 12 21.72 1.41 -10.94
N ASN A 13 21.24 2.44 -11.64
CA ASN A 13 21.22 2.57 -13.10
C ASN A 13 20.51 1.40 -13.82
N VAL A 14 19.26 1.15 -13.44
CA VAL A 14 18.43 0.05 -13.98
C VAL A 14 17.71 0.48 -15.26
N PRO A 15 17.86 -0.25 -16.38
CA PRO A 15 17.06 0.00 -17.58
C PRO A 15 15.58 -0.28 -17.32
N LEU A 16 14.71 0.72 -17.47
CA LEU A 16 13.28 0.57 -17.20
C LEU A 16 12.57 -0.38 -18.18
N SER A 17 13.19 -0.63 -19.35
CA SER A 17 12.79 -1.68 -20.28
C SER A 17 12.87 -3.10 -19.71
N THR A 18 13.65 -3.34 -18.64
CA THR A 18 13.66 -4.66 -17.95
C THR A 18 12.66 -4.73 -16.79
N VAL A 19 12.05 -3.59 -16.43
CA VAL A 19 11.11 -3.46 -15.31
C VAL A 19 9.67 -3.47 -15.80
N GLY A 20 9.36 -2.69 -16.83
CA GLY A 20 8.02 -2.56 -17.39
C GLY A 20 7.65 -3.68 -18.35
N TYR A 21 6.40 -4.13 -18.28
CA TYR A 21 5.85 -5.17 -19.17
C TYR A 21 5.89 -4.78 -20.66
N TYR A 22 5.97 -3.48 -20.94
CA TYR A 22 6.08 -2.92 -22.28
C TYR A 22 7.47 -3.08 -22.90
N ALA A 23 8.48 -3.37 -22.08
CA ALA A 23 9.89 -3.40 -22.47
C ALA A 23 10.39 -2.08 -23.11
N ILE A 24 9.91 -0.95 -22.59
CA ILE A 24 10.26 0.41 -23.05
C ILE A 24 10.65 1.24 -21.82
N GLY A 25 11.67 2.09 -21.97
CA GLY A 25 12.02 3.12 -21.01
C GLY A 25 13.53 3.41 -20.97
N GLY A 26 13.89 4.60 -20.49
CA GLY A 26 15.26 5.01 -20.21
C GLY A 26 15.83 4.31 -18.97
N ILE A 27 16.87 4.87 -18.37
CA ILE A 27 17.54 4.31 -17.20
C ILE A 27 17.04 5.01 -15.93
N ALA A 28 16.52 4.26 -14.97
CA ALA A 28 16.27 4.77 -13.63
C ALA A 28 17.55 4.76 -12.81
N ARG A 29 17.80 5.86 -12.09
CA ARG A 29 18.97 5.98 -11.24
C ARG A 29 18.96 4.93 -10.13
N TRP A 30 17.79 4.67 -9.53
CA TRP A 30 17.61 3.65 -8.50
C TRP A 30 16.34 2.84 -8.74
N LEU A 31 16.44 1.52 -8.60
CA LEU A 31 15.30 0.62 -8.39
C LEU A 31 15.38 0.10 -6.94
N ALA A 32 14.38 0.44 -6.13
CA ALA A 32 14.31 0.06 -4.72
C ALA A 32 13.24 -1.02 -4.50
N SER A 33 13.56 -2.02 -3.69
CA SER A 33 12.72 -3.19 -3.45
C SER A 33 12.47 -3.37 -1.94
N PRO A 34 11.63 -2.51 -1.31
CA PRO A 34 11.26 -2.69 0.09
C PRO A 34 10.57 -4.03 0.31
N ARG A 35 10.84 -4.64 1.46
CA ARG A 35 10.34 -5.96 1.86
C ARG A 35 9.28 -5.87 2.96
N SER A 36 8.99 -4.67 3.45
CA SER A 36 8.00 -4.41 4.49
C SER A 36 7.49 -2.98 4.43
N VAL A 37 6.38 -2.73 5.11
CA VAL A 37 5.83 -1.37 5.32
C VAL A 37 6.86 -0.46 5.99
N SER A 38 7.63 -1.00 6.95
CA SER A 38 8.68 -0.25 7.65
C SER A 38 9.80 0.20 6.71
N GLU A 39 10.33 -0.71 5.89
CA GLU A 39 11.35 -0.38 4.88
C GLU A 39 10.83 0.63 3.84
N LEU A 40 9.58 0.50 3.40
CA LEU A 40 8.95 1.45 2.47
C LEU A 40 8.84 2.85 3.10
N ALA A 41 8.34 2.96 4.33
CA ALA A 41 8.20 4.25 5.00
C ALA A 41 9.57 4.91 5.23
N ALA A 42 10.59 4.14 5.63
CA ALA A 42 11.97 4.63 5.73
C ALA A 42 12.52 5.13 4.38
N LEU A 43 12.26 4.40 3.30
CA LEU A 43 12.63 4.81 1.94
C LEU A 43 11.96 6.11 1.51
N LEU A 44 10.67 6.28 1.75
CA LEU A 44 9.94 7.50 1.40
C LEU A 44 10.49 8.72 2.15
N ASN A 45 10.79 8.55 3.43
CA ASN A 45 11.44 9.59 4.23
C ASN A 45 12.82 9.95 3.66
N TRP A 46 13.63 8.95 3.32
CA TRP A 46 14.93 9.17 2.68
C TRP A 46 14.80 9.91 1.35
N CYS A 47 13.88 9.52 0.48
CA CYS A 47 13.63 10.17 -0.80
C CYS A 47 13.25 11.65 -0.61
N ARG A 48 12.41 11.95 0.38
CA ARG A 48 12.01 13.32 0.72
C ARG A 48 13.19 14.16 1.21
N GLU A 49 13.97 13.64 2.16
CA GLU A 49 15.16 14.32 2.70
C GLU A 49 16.18 14.66 1.61
N HIS A 50 16.34 13.76 0.63
CA HIS A 50 17.26 13.91 -0.49
C HIS A 50 16.63 14.54 -1.74
N ARG A 51 15.37 14.98 -1.65
CA ARG A 51 14.58 15.56 -2.75
C ARG A 51 14.63 14.72 -4.03
N ARG A 52 14.53 13.40 -3.87
CA ARG A 52 14.49 12.44 -4.98
C ARG A 52 13.05 12.26 -5.44
N PRO A 53 12.76 12.43 -6.75
CA PRO A 53 11.44 12.11 -7.27
C PRO A 53 11.20 10.59 -7.20
N VAL A 54 9.95 10.21 -6.99
CA VAL A 54 9.58 8.80 -6.77
C VAL A 54 8.54 8.38 -7.81
N ILE A 55 8.73 7.18 -8.35
CA ILE A 55 7.71 6.45 -9.12
C ILE A 55 7.46 5.13 -8.41
N VAL A 56 6.20 4.73 -8.23
CA VAL A 56 5.87 3.38 -7.77
C VAL A 56 5.44 2.53 -8.94
N ALA A 57 6.05 1.36 -9.08
CA ALA A 57 5.76 0.40 -10.12
C ALA A 57 5.41 -0.97 -9.52
N GLY A 58 4.30 -1.55 -9.98
CA GLY A 58 4.08 -3.01 -9.85
C GLY A 58 4.93 -3.76 -10.89
N LYS A 59 4.35 -4.76 -11.57
CA LYS A 59 4.95 -5.39 -12.77
C LYS A 59 5.03 -4.47 -14.01
N GLY A 60 4.65 -3.20 -13.89
CA GLY A 60 4.54 -2.28 -15.03
C GLY A 60 3.58 -2.74 -16.13
N SER A 61 2.60 -3.60 -15.83
CA SER A 61 1.63 -4.12 -16.82
C SER A 61 0.64 -3.08 -17.33
N ASN A 62 0.62 -1.89 -16.73
CA ASN A 62 -0.15 -0.73 -17.17
C ASN A 62 0.70 0.55 -17.19
N MET A 63 2.02 0.45 -17.35
CA MET A 63 2.94 1.59 -17.29
C MET A 63 3.77 1.75 -18.56
N LEU A 64 3.84 2.98 -19.06
CA LEU A 64 4.74 3.40 -20.13
C LEU A 64 5.82 4.30 -19.54
N PHE A 65 7.02 3.77 -19.34
CA PHE A 65 8.16 4.58 -18.91
C PHE A 65 8.66 5.46 -20.05
N SER A 66 9.08 6.69 -19.72
CA SER A 66 9.70 7.61 -20.68
C SER A 66 10.99 7.03 -21.25
N ASP A 67 11.31 7.42 -22.48
CA ASP A 67 12.61 7.16 -23.11
C ASP A 67 13.76 7.94 -22.43
N GLU A 68 13.45 8.98 -21.66
CA GLU A 68 14.42 9.77 -20.89
C GLU A 68 14.83 9.04 -19.60
N ASP A 69 16.08 9.22 -19.19
CA ASP A 69 16.58 8.70 -17.91
C ASP A 69 15.85 9.35 -16.73
N PHE A 70 15.57 8.54 -15.71
CA PHE A 70 14.88 8.98 -14.50
C PHE A 70 15.89 9.16 -13.36
N PRO A 71 16.14 10.39 -12.89
CA PRO A 71 17.16 10.68 -11.86
C PRO A 71 16.72 10.31 -10.43
N GLY A 72 15.54 9.73 -10.27
CA GLY A 72 14.91 9.41 -8.99
C GLY A 72 14.90 7.92 -8.65
N VAL A 73 13.99 7.57 -7.74
CA VAL A 73 13.81 6.20 -7.24
C VAL A 73 12.54 5.60 -7.82
N VAL A 74 12.67 4.48 -8.53
CA VAL A 74 11.54 3.61 -8.85
C VAL A 74 11.40 2.59 -7.74
N ILE A 75 10.22 2.53 -7.12
CA ILE A 75 9.92 1.62 -6.04
C ILE A 75 9.14 0.44 -6.61
N SER A 76 9.66 -0.77 -6.44
CA SER A 76 8.97 -2.02 -6.73
C SER A 76 8.49 -2.66 -5.44
N LEU A 77 7.19 -2.96 -5.35
CA LEU A 77 6.64 -3.70 -4.20
C LEU A 77 6.74 -5.21 -4.37
N ALA A 78 7.45 -5.72 -5.38
CA ALA A 78 7.54 -7.15 -5.71
C ALA A 78 8.00 -8.04 -4.54
N SER A 79 8.79 -7.49 -3.62
CA SER A 79 9.27 -8.20 -2.44
C SER A 79 8.32 -8.17 -1.25
N MET A 80 7.19 -7.45 -1.35
CA MET A 80 6.05 -7.51 -0.42
C MET A 80 4.96 -8.39 -1.05
N ASN A 81 5.20 -9.70 -1.10
CA ASN A 81 4.38 -10.68 -1.83
C ASN A 81 3.82 -11.81 -0.95
N ARG A 82 3.59 -11.56 0.34
CA ARG A 82 2.96 -12.54 1.23
C ARG A 82 1.45 -12.62 1.02
N ILE A 83 0.92 -13.84 1.04
CA ILE A 83 -0.51 -14.14 1.14
C ILE A 83 -0.73 -14.86 2.47
N CYS A 84 -1.59 -14.33 3.32
CA CYS A 84 -1.94 -14.95 4.58
C CYS A 84 -3.45 -15.10 4.69
N ARG A 85 -3.88 -16.33 5.00
CA ARG A 85 -5.27 -16.61 5.30
C ARG A 85 -5.54 -16.16 6.74
N ILE A 86 -6.44 -15.19 6.90
CA ILE A 86 -6.75 -14.60 8.21
C ILE A 86 -8.11 -15.03 8.76
N SER A 87 -8.91 -15.73 7.95
CA SER A 87 -10.16 -16.36 8.39
C SER A 87 -10.55 -17.50 7.46
N GLU A 88 -11.73 -18.09 7.71
CA GLU A 88 -12.28 -19.11 6.81
C GLU A 88 -12.35 -18.63 5.34
N HIS A 89 -12.76 -17.37 5.12
CA HIS A 89 -13.00 -16.79 3.79
C HIS A 89 -12.04 -15.64 3.43
N GLY A 90 -11.28 -15.14 4.41
CA GLY A 90 -10.46 -13.92 4.30
C GLY A 90 -8.99 -14.20 4.05
N PHE A 91 -8.42 -13.44 3.11
CA PHE A 91 -7.01 -13.47 2.74
C PHE A 91 -6.45 -12.05 2.76
N PHE A 92 -5.43 -11.81 3.59
CA PHE A 92 -4.61 -10.63 3.47
C PHE A 92 -3.52 -10.88 2.41
N CYS A 93 -3.48 -10.01 1.40
CA CYS A 93 -2.49 -10.04 0.35
C CYS A 93 -1.66 -8.76 0.40
N GLU A 94 -0.33 -8.88 0.50
CA GLU A 94 0.54 -7.74 0.30
C GLU A 94 0.46 -7.23 -1.15
N ALA A 95 0.78 -5.95 -1.35
CA ALA A 95 0.57 -5.28 -2.64
C ALA A 95 1.38 -5.85 -3.81
N GLY A 96 2.50 -6.53 -3.53
CA GLY A 96 3.37 -7.16 -4.51
C GLY A 96 2.95 -8.56 -4.95
N VAL A 97 1.95 -9.16 -4.30
CA VAL A 97 1.42 -10.47 -4.69
C VAL A 97 0.90 -10.42 -6.12
N GLU A 98 1.29 -11.37 -6.97
CA GLU A 98 0.77 -11.43 -8.33
C GLU A 98 -0.70 -11.89 -8.33
N ASN A 99 -1.52 -11.34 -9.24
CA ASN A 99 -2.94 -11.73 -9.33
C ASN A 99 -3.11 -13.25 -9.53
N SER A 100 -2.21 -13.87 -10.30
CA SER A 100 -2.23 -15.32 -10.53
C SER A 100 -1.92 -16.13 -9.27
N GLU A 101 -1.06 -15.62 -8.39
CA GLU A 101 -0.72 -16.27 -7.12
C GLU A 101 -1.93 -16.27 -6.17
N VAL A 102 -2.72 -15.19 -6.15
CA VAL A 102 -4.00 -15.16 -5.41
C VAL A 102 -4.96 -16.23 -5.93
N ALA A 103 -5.16 -16.33 -7.25
CA ALA A 103 -6.03 -17.36 -7.82
C ALA A 103 -5.57 -18.79 -7.45
N ILE A 104 -4.26 -19.05 -7.50
CA ILE A 104 -3.68 -20.35 -7.13
C ILE A 104 -3.84 -20.62 -5.62
N ALA A 105 -3.66 -19.61 -4.77
CA ALA A 105 -3.86 -19.75 -3.33
C ALA A 105 -5.32 -20.10 -2.99
N LEU A 106 -6.28 -19.44 -3.66
CA LEU A 106 -7.71 -19.71 -3.52
C LEU A 106 -8.07 -21.13 -3.98
N GLN A 107 -7.55 -21.56 -5.14
CA GLN A 107 -7.73 -22.92 -5.63
C GLN A 107 -7.26 -23.97 -4.61
N LYS A 108 -6.05 -23.80 -4.05
CA LYS A 108 -5.51 -24.69 -3.02
C LYS A 108 -6.37 -24.70 -1.75
N ALA A 109 -6.98 -23.57 -1.42
CA ALA A 109 -7.87 -23.42 -0.27
C ALA A 109 -9.32 -23.86 -0.55
N GLY A 110 -9.66 -24.31 -1.77
CA GLY A 110 -11.03 -24.68 -2.14
C GLY A 110 -12.00 -23.50 -2.14
N ARG A 111 -11.51 -22.29 -2.46
CA ARG A 111 -12.30 -21.05 -2.52
C ARG A 111 -12.48 -20.60 -3.97
N SER A 112 -13.72 -20.41 -4.38
CA SER A 112 -14.11 -19.94 -5.72
C SER A 112 -14.31 -18.42 -5.74
N GLY A 113 -14.48 -17.84 -6.93
CA GLY A 113 -14.74 -16.40 -7.13
C GLY A 113 -13.51 -15.57 -7.48
N GLY A 114 -12.30 -16.15 -7.37
CA GLY A 114 -11.02 -15.51 -7.70
C GLY A 114 -10.38 -16.00 -9.01
N GLU A 115 -11.02 -16.91 -9.75
CA GLU A 115 -10.45 -17.56 -10.94
C GLU A 115 -10.07 -16.55 -12.03
N TRP A 116 -10.82 -15.45 -12.13
CA TRP A 116 -10.62 -14.37 -13.09
C TRP A 116 -9.30 -13.61 -12.91
N LEU A 117 -8.66 -13.70 -11.73
CA LEU A 117 -7.35 -13.13 -11.46
C LEU A 117 -6.22 -13.94 -12.11
N PHE A 118 -6.48 -15.21 -12.46
CA PHE A 118 -5.49 -16.05 -13.11
C PHE A 118 -5.12 -15.48 -14.49
N ARG A 119 -3.83 -15.33 -14.74
CA ARG A 119 -3.27 -14.73 -15.97
C ARG A 119 -3.69 -13.27 -16.20
N LEU A 120 -4.19 -12.56 -15.19
CA LEU A 120 -4.31 -11.10 -15.22
C LEU A 120 -2.94 -10.48 -14.87
N PRO A 121 -2.23 -9.82 -15.82
CA PRO A 121 -0.89 -9.30 -15.53
C PRO A 121 -0.92 -8.17 -14.51
N GLY A 122 -0.07 -8.25 -13.49
CA GLY A 122 0.03 -7.23 -12.46
C GLY A 122 0.02 -7.82 -11.05
N MET A 123 0.00 -6.92 -10.07
CA MET A 123 0.04 -7.24 -8.65
C MET A 123 -1.16 -6.62 -7.93
N ILE A 124 -1.52 -7.16 -6.77
CA ILE A 124 -2.69 -6.76 -5.99
C ILE A 124 -2.74 -5.24 -5.73
N GLY A 125 -1.63 -4.61 -5.39
CA GLY A 125 -1.62 -3.16 -5.12
C GLY A 125 -2.05 -2.33 -6.33
N ALA A 126 -1.56 -2.68 -7.52
CA ALA A 126 -1.94 -2.03 -8.77
C ALA A 126 -3.39 -2.38 -9.18
N THR A 127 -3.79 -3.63 -9.00
CA THR A 127 -5.16 -4.10 -9.25
C THR A 127 -6.15 -3.33 -8.39
N VAL A 128 -5.89 -3.15 -7.09
CA VAL A 128 -6.71 -2.34 -6.18
C VAL A 128 -6.69 -0.87 -6.61
N ARG A 129 -5.51 -0.28 -6.87
CA ARG A 129 -5.39 1.12 -7.29
C ARG A 129 -6.25 1.45 -8.51
N MET A 130 -6.31 0.54 -9.48
CA MET A 130 -7.03 0.76 -10.74
C MET A 130 -8.48 0.24 -10.74
N ASN A 131 -8.97 -0.32 -9.63
CA ASN A 131 -10.19 -1.13 -9.59
C ASN A 131 -10.23 -2.16 -10.76
N GLY A 132 -9.19 -2.99 -10.80
CA GLY A 132 -8.90 -3.95 -11.86
C GLY A 132 -10.04 -4.94 -12.07
N ARG A 133 -10.26 -5.29 -13.33
CA ARG A 133 -11.44 -6.05 -13.78
C ARG A 133 -11.13 -6.91 -15.00
N CYS A 134 -11.67 -8.11 -15.05
CA CYS A 134 -11.83 -8.89 -16.28
C CYS A 134 -12.89 -9.98 -16.09
N TYR A 135 -13.37 -10.55 -17.19
CA TYR A 135 -14.36 -11.63 -17.18
C TYR A 135 -15.64 -11.33 -16.37
N GLY A 136 -16.08 -10.06 -16.38
CA GLY A 136 -17.28 -9.62 -15.67
C GLY A 136 -17.14 -9.51 -14.15
N ARG A 137 -15.92 -9.65 -13.61
CA ARG A 137 -15.58 -9.47 -12.20
C ARG A 137 -14.66 -8.26 -12.01
N GLU A 138 -14.64 -7.70 -10.81
CA GLU A 138 -13.79 -6.57 -10.44
C GLU A 138 -13.32 -6.70 -8.98
N ILE A 139 -12.14 -6.16 -8.67
CA ILE A 139 -11.49 -6.35 -7.37
C ILE A 139 -12.28 -5.73 -6.21
N SER A 140 -13.04 -4.66 -6.48
CA SER A 140 -13.92 -3.99 -5.51
C SER A 140 -14.97 -4.93 -4.91
N THR A 141 -15.42 -5.96 -5.63
CA THR A 141 -16.46 -6.87 -5.10
C THR A 141 -15.96 -7.84 -4.04
N VAL A 142 -14.64 -8.05 -3.98
CA VAL A 142 -14.01 -8.99 -3.03
C VAL A 142 -13.15 -8.28 -1.98
N THR A 143 -12.86 -6.99 -2.16
CA THR A 143 -12.03 -6.23 -1.22
C THR A 143 -12.84 -5.80 0.00
N LYS A 144 -12.35 -6.07 1.21
CA LYS A 144 -12.93 -5.66 2.49
C LYS A 144 -12.13 -4.56 3.19
N GLY A 145 -10.90 -4.32 2.76
CA GLY A 145 -10.17 -3.10 3.08
C GLY A 145 -8.80 -3.06 2.46
N VAL A 146 -8.20 -1.87 2.50
CA VAL A 146 -6.95 -1.55 1.82
C VAL A 146 -6.02 -0.87 2.82
N VAL A 147 -4.77 -1.33 2.90
CA VAL A 147 -3.74 -0.66 3.69
C VAL A 147 -2.93 0.21 2.75
N THR A 148 -2.79 1.50 3.09
CA THR A 148 -2.02 2.47 2.33
C THR A 148 -0.92 3.12 3.18
N VAL A 149 0.14 3.57 2.51
CA VAL A 149 1.22 4.37 3.09
C VAL A 149 1.29 5.70 2.35
N GLY A 150 1.23 6.79 3.10
CA GLY A 150 1.47 8.15 2.60
C GLY A 150 2.96 8.44 2.39
N LEU A 151 3.27 9.46 1.60
CA LEU A 151 4.67 9.88 1.35
C LEU A 151 5.39 10.40 2.59
N ASP A 152 4.66 10.68 3.66
CA ASP A 152 5.17 11.06 4.97
C ASP A 152 5.33 9.88 5.95
N GLY A 153 5.14 8.65 5.46
CA GLY A 153 5.20 7.41 6.23
C GLY A 153 3.90 7.07 6.97
N THR A 154 2.85 7.89 6.86
CA THR A 154 1.57 7.62 7.55
C THR A 154 0.93 6.34 7.03
N VAL A 155 0.61 5.40 7.91
CA VAL A 155 -0.08 4.15 7.54
C VAL A 155 -1.57 4.28 7.81
N ARG A 156 -2.41 3.95 6.82
CA ARG A 156 -3.86 4.03 6.92
C ARG A 156 -4.54 2.77 6.46
N TRP A 157 -5.57 2.35 7.18
CA TRP A 157 -6.63 1.51 6.64
C TRP A 157 -7.63 2.37 5.89
N ARG A 158 -8.06 1.90 4.73
CA ARG A 158 -9.10 2.50 3.90
C ARG A 158 -10.21 1.47 3.69
N SER A 159 -11.44 1.86 3.97
CA SER A 159 -12.61 1.05 3.68
C SER A 159 -12.84 0.96 2.16
N PRO A 160 -13.50 -0.11 1.66
CA PRO A 160 -13.84 -0.23 0.25
C PRO A 160 -14.66 0.96 -0.27
N GLN A 161 -15.56 1.50 0.54
CA GLN A 161 -16.43 2.63 0.18
C GLN A 161 -15.64 3.93 -0.03
N GLU A 162 -14.54 4.13 0.70
CA GLU A 162 -13.63 5.28 0.50
C GLU A 162 -12.73 5.11 -0.73
N VAL A 163 -12.42 3.86 -1.10
CA VAL A 163 -11.48 3.56 -2.20
C VAL A 163 -12.20 3.50 -3.54
N PHE A 164 -13.24 2.69 -3.67
CA PHE A 164 -13.84 2.35 -4.96
C PHE A 164 -15.01 3.27 -5.28
N LEU A 165 -14.79 4.20 -6.21
CA LEU A 165 -15.76 5.25 -6.55
C LEU A 165 -16.57 4.94 -7.81
N GLY A 166 -16.16 3.93 -8.60
CA GLY A 166 -16.87 3.52 -9.81
C GLY A 166 -16.04 2.69 -10.78
N TYR A 167 -16.45 2.71 -12.06
CA TYR A 167 -15.81 1.99 -13.16
C TYR A 167 -14.38 2.48 -13.39
N LYS A 168 -13.39 1.63 -13.11
CA LYS A 168 -11.95 1.95 -13.20
C LYS A 168 -11.61 3.30 -12.53
N GLN A 169 -12.27 3.57 -11.42
CA GLN A 169 -12.13 4.82 -10.69
C GLN A 169 -11.99 4.52 -9.21
N THR A 170 -10.87 4.96 -8.63
CA THR A 170 -10.63 4.92 -7.20
C THR A 170 -10.19 6.30 -6.71
N SER A 171 -10.40 6.58 -5.42
CA SER A 171 -9.81 7.75 -4.77
C SER A 171 -8.28 7.71 -4.79
N LEU A 172 -7.70 6.51 -4.88
CA LEU A 172 -6.26 6.30 -4.85
C LEU A 172 -5.56 6.74 -6.14
N MET A 173 -6.22 6.69 -7.30
CA MET A 173 -5.59 7.04 -8.59
C MET A 173 -5.00 8.45 -8.62
N GLN A 174 -5.62 9.41 -7.92
CA GLN A 174 -5.17 10.79 -7.78
C GLN A 174 -4.48 11.08 -6.44
N SER A 175 -4.41 10.08 -5.56
CA SER A 175 -3.74 10.17 -4.27
C SER A 175 -2.27 9.80 -4.39
N PRO A 176 -1.37 10.47 -3.65
CA PRO A 176 0.02 10.06 -3.52
C PRO A 176 0.20 8.83 -2.61
N GLU A 177 -0.88 8.32 -2.00
CA GLU A 177 -0.85 7.11 -1.19
C GLU A 177 -0.53 5.85 -2.01
N ILE A 178 0.32 5.00 -1.43
CA ILE A 178 0.77 3.73 -1.98
C ILE A 178 -0.02 2.61 -1.33
N VAL A 179 -0.67 1.76 -2.13
CA VAL A 179 -1.29 0.53 -1.61
C VAL A 179 -0.19 -0.45 -1.23
N VAL A 180 -0.19 -0.93 0.02
CA VAL A 180 0.78 -1.91 0.55
C VAL A 180 0.17 -3.26 0.89
N GLY A 181 -1.15 -3.33 1.02
CA GLY A 181 -1.88 -4.58 1.20
C GLY A 181 -3.38 -4.44 1.04
N ALA A 182 -4.07 -5.56 0.89
CA ALA A 182 -5.52 -5.62 0.79
C ALA A 182 -6.07 -6.86 1.49
N LEU A 183 -7.17 -6.68 2.21
CA LEU A 183 -7.99 -7.78 2.72
C LEU A 183 -9.03 -8.16 1.67
N LEU A 184 -8.98 -9.40 1.20
CA LEU A 184 -9.90 -9.97 0.22
C LEU A 184 -10.74 -11.08 0.85
N GLU A 185 -12.01 -11.20 0.47
CA GLU A 185 -12.93 -12.20 0.98
C GLU A 185 -13.61 -12.99 -0.16
N PHE A 186 -13.59 -14.31 -0.03
CA PHE A 186 -14.16 -15.26 -1.00
C PHE A 186 -15.05 -16.26 -0.25
N PRO A 187 -16.37 -15.99 -0.14
CA PRO A 187 -17.28 -16.81 0.65
C PRO A 187 -17.56 -18.17 0.00
N ASP A 188 -17.57 -18.23 -1.33
CA ASP A 188 -17.97 -19.40 -2.09
C ASP A 188 -16.89 -20.50 -2.04
N GLY A 189 -17.28 -21.71 -1.64
CA GLY A 189 -16.44 -22.90 -1.71
C GLY A 189 -16.52 -23.58 -3.08
N GLY A 190 -15.53 -24.41 -3.41
CA GLY A 190 -15.54 -25.22 -4.62
C GLY A 190 -14.47 -26.31 -4.62
N GLU A 191 -14.70 -27.35 -5.42
CA GLU A 191 -13.70 -28.40 -5.64
C GLU A 191 -12.45 -27.80 -6.33
N PRO A 192 -11.23 -27.97 -5.77
CA PRO A 192 -10.00 -27.42 -6.34
C PRO A 192 -9.78 -27.75 -7.83
N SER A 193 -10.24 -28.92 -8.27
CA SER A 193 -10.18 -29.34 -9.68
C SER A 193 -11.11 -28.51 -10.57
N GLY A 194 -12.34 -28.22 -10.13
CA GLY A 194 -13.30 -27.40 -10.86
C GLY A 194 -12.88 -25.93 -10.94
N ILE A 195 -12.32 -25.39 -9.85
CA ILE A 195 -11.72 -24.05 -9.82
C ILE A 195 -10.56 -23.99 -10.84
N GLY A 196 -9.69 -25.01 -10.85
CA GLY A 196 -8.58 -25.12 -11.79
C GLY A 196 -9.00 -25.17 -13.26
N LEU A 197 -10.07 -25.90 -13.58
CA LEU A 197 -10.63 -25.93 -14.94
C LEU A 197 -11.14 -24.56 -15.38
N THR A 198 -11.77 -23.81 -14.49
CA THR A 198 -12.25 -22.44 -14.77
C THR A 198 -11.08 -21.50 -15.02
N MET A 199 -10.03 -21.57 -14.19
CA MET A 199 -8.80 -20.81 -14.38
C MET A 199 -8.15 -21.12 -15.74
N GLN A 200 -8.07 -22.40 -16.12
CA GLN A 200 -7.51 -22.80 -17.41
C GLN A 200 -8.33 -22.23 -18.57
N GLY A 201 -9.67 -22.25 -18.48
CA GLY A 201 -10.53 -21.64 -19.50
C GLY A 201 -10.25 -20.14 -19.72
N TYR A 202 -9.93 -19.39 -18.67
CA TYR A 202 -9.50 -17.99 -18.82
C TYR A 202 -8.11 -17.87 -19.45
N ALA A 203 -7.17 -18.75 -19.10
CA ALA A 203 -5.85 -18.76 -19.72
C ALA A 203 -5.93 -19.01 -21.23
N ASP A 204 -6.69 -20.03 -21.64
CA ASP A 204 -6.91 -20.42 -23.03
C ASP A 204 -7.58 -19.29 -23.83
N ASP A 205 -8.58 -18.61 -23.24
CA ASP A 205 -9.23 -17.45 -23.87
C ASP A 205 -8.24 -16.30 -24.13
N ARG A 206 -7.35 -15.99 -23.18
CA ARG A 206 -6.34 -14.93 -23.38
C ARG A 206 -5.32 -15.29 -24.46
N GLU A 207 -4.91 -16.55 -24.51
CA GLU A 207 -3.98 -17.07 -25.52
C GLU A 207 -4.62 -17.04 -26.91
N SER A 208 -5.87 -17.46 -27.05
CA SER A 208 -6.62 -17.38 -28.31
C SER A 208 -6.81 -15.94 -28.83
N LYS A 209 -6.74 -14.95 -27.93
CA LYS A 209 -6.82 -13.52 -28.24
C LYS A 209 -5.47 -12.87 -28.52
N HIS A 210 -4.38 -13.63 -28.50
CA HIS A 210 -3.03 -13.14 -28.81
C HIS A 210 -2.61 -11.95 -27.93
N GLN A 211 -3.05 -11.93 -26.66
CA GLN A 211 -2.77 -10.81 -25.73
C GLN A 211 -1.30 -10.74 -25.30
N PHE A 212 -0.56 -11.83 -25.49
CA PHE A 212 0.80 -12.01 -24.97
C PHE A 212 1.86 -12.23 -26.06
N ASP A 213 1.49 -12.10 -27.33
CA ASP A 213 2.40 -12.33 -28.47
C ASP A 213 3.60 -11.37 -28.48
N PHE A 214 3.37 -10.15 -27.98
CA PHE A 214 4.39 -9.11 -27.87
C PHE A 214 4.23 -8.33 -26.56
N PRO A 215 5.30 -7.71 -26.05
CA PRO A 215 5.22 -6.81 -24.89
C PRO A 215 4.13 -5.75 -25.10
N SER A 216 3.18 -5.70 -24.16
CA SER A 216 2.12 -4.69 -24.14
C SER A 216 1.59 -4.38 -22.74
N CYS A 217 0.87 -3.27 -22.59
CA CYS A 217 0.19 -2.86 -21.37
C CYS A 217 -1.33 -3.11 -21.43
N GLY A 218 -1.75 -4.11 -22.23
CA GLY A 218 -3.17 -4.40 -22.40
C GLY A 218 -3.88 -3.40 -23.31
N SER A 219 -5.14 -3.08 -22.95
CA SER A 219 -5.93 -2.08 -23.67
C SER A 219 -5.34 -0.69 -23.48
N THR A 220 -5.11 0.00 -24.59
CA THR A 220 -4.49 1.33 -24.67
C THR A 220 -5.46 2.40 -24.16
N PHE A 221 -6.73 2.29 -24.55
CA PHE A 221 -7.79 3.22 -24.16
C PHE A 221 -8.88 2.53 -23.34
N LYS A 222 -9.45 3.28 -22.39
CA LYS A 222 -10.71 2.91 -21.74
C LYS A 222 -11.83 2.87 -22.77
N ASN A 223 -12.90 2.13 -22.48
CA ASN A 223 -14.13 2.23 -23.25
C ASN A 223 -14.87 3.51 -22.86
N ASN A 224 -15.31 4.28 -23.86
CA ASN A 224 -16.29 5.34 -23.67
C ASN A 224 -17.68 4.78 -23.99
N TYR A 225 -18.46 4.46 -22.96
CA TYR A 225 -19.78 3.85 -23.12
C TYR A 225 -20.81 4.80 -23.75
N GLU A 226 -20.61 6.12 -23.67
CA GLU A 226 -21.48 7.10 -24.35
C GLU A 226 -21.36 7.02 -25.88
N ALA A 227 -20.21 6.56 -26.39
CA ALA A 227 -20.02 6.34 -27.83
C ALA A 227 -20.81 5.12 -28.36
N GLY A 228 -21.44 4.34 -27.49
CA GLY A 228 -22.30 3.20 -27.85
C GLY A 228 -21.55 2.01 -28.48
N ARG A 229 -20.21 2.05 -28.56
CA ARG A 229 -19.36 0.98 -29.09
C ARG A 229 -18.05 0.87 -28.30
N PRO A 230 -17.50 -0.34 -28.09
CA PRO A 230 -16.18 -0.51 -27.51
C PRO A 230 -15.07 0.15 -28.33
N SER A 231 -14.03 0.67 -27.68
CA SER A 231 -12.93 1.40 -28.33
C SER A 231 -12.21 0.55 -29.39
N GLY A 232 -12.02 -0.74 -29.13
CA GLY A 232 -11.46 -1.67 -30.12
C GLY A 232 -12.25 -1.77 -31.42
N GLN A 233 -13.59 -1.75 -31.37
CA GLN A 233 -14.42 -1.80 -32.57
C GLN A 233 -14.37 -0.48 -33.36
N ILE A 234 -14.22 0.65 -32.67
CA ILE A 234 -14.03 1.96 -33.29
C ILE A 234 -12.72 1.93 -34.10
N PHE A 235 -11.63 1.46 -33.50
CA PHE A 235 -10.33 1.38 -34.18
C PHE A 235 -10.28 0.34 -35.30
N ASP A 236 -11.01 -0.76 -35.16
CA ASP A 236 -11.19 -1.73 -36.25
C ASP A 236 -11.90 -1.09 -37.45
N SER A 237 -12.98 -0.35 -37.21
CA SER A 237 -13.75 0.35 -38.25
C SER A 237 -12.91 1.44 -38.95
N LEU A 238 -11.94 2.00 -38.23
CA LEU A 238 -10.99 2.99 -38.73
C LEU A 238 -9.74 2.37 -39.41
N GLY A 239 -9.64 1.04 -39.47
CA GLY A 239 -8.54 0.36 -40.15
C GLY A 239 -7.19 0.47 -39.44
N PHE A 240 -7.16 0.58 -38.11
CA PHE A 240 -5.91 0.75 -37.36
C PHE A 240 -5.10 -0.56 -37.18
N ARG A 241 -5.69 -1.74 -37.38
CA ARG A 241 -4.99 -3.03 -37.22
C ARG A 241 -3.69 -3.05 -38.03
N GLY A 242 -2.58 -3.42 -37.39
CA GLY A 242 -1.27 -3.51 -38.03
C GLY A 242 -0.60 -2.16 -38.32
N ARG A 243 -1.26 -1.02 -38.07
CA ARG A 243 -0.67 0.32 -38.25
C ARG A 243 0.55 0.47 -37.32
N ARG A 244 1.61 1.07 -37.86
CA ARG A 244 2.90 1.25 -37.16
C ARG A 244 3.25 2.72 -37.02
N GLU A 245 4.01 2.99 -35.97
CA GLU A 245 4.75 4.23 -35.72
C GLU A 245 6.06 3.78 -35.06
N GLY A 246 7.22 4.05 -35.68
CA GLY A 246 8.50 3.50 -35.22
C GLY A 246 8.43 1.98 -34.96
N GLY A 247 8.84 1.56 -33.76
CA GLY A 247 8.77 0.15 -33.33
C GLY A 247 7.40 -0.27 -32.75
N ALA A 248 6.47 0.67 -32.55
CA ALA A 248 5.14 0.41 -32.02
C ALA A 248 4.16 -0.01 -33.12
N GLN A 249 3.28 -0.98 -32.81
CA GLN A 249 2.29 -1.47 -33.77
C GLN A 249 0.95 -1.78 -33.10
N VAL A 250 -0.15 -1.37 -33.72
CA VAL A 250 -1.49 -1.82 -33.31
C VAL A 250 -1.65 -3.31 -33.63
N SER A 251 -2.08 -4.11 -32.65
CA SER A 251 -2.32 -5.55 -32.82
C SER A 251 -3.21 -5.85 -34.04
N GLY A 252 -2.84 -6.89 -34.79
CA GLY A 252 -3.68 -7.43 -35.88
C GLY A 252 -4.95 -8.13 -35.40
N HIS A 253 -4.98 -8.55 -34.12
CA HIS A 253 -6.10 -9.28 -33.52
C HIS A 253 -7.05 -8.36 -32.74
N HIS A 254 -6.51 -7.37 -32.02
CA HIS A 254 -7.31 -6.44 -31.21
C HIS A 254 -6.82 -4.99 -31.35
N ALA A 255 -7.54 -4.15 -32.11
CA ALA A 255 -7.08 -2.78 -32.41
C ALA A 255 -7.06 -1.78 -31.24
N ASN A 256 -7.25 -2.22 -29.99
CA ASN A 256 -7.05 -1.40 -28.80
C ASN A 256 -5.73 -1.77 -28.09
N PHE A 257 -4.93 -2.68 -28.64
CA PHE A 257 -3.63 -3.06 -28.10
C PHE A 257 -2.55 -2.48 -29.01
N ILE A 258 -1.59 -1.78 -28.40
CA ILE A 258 -0.36 -1.36 -29.07
C ILE A 258 0.76 -2.25 -28.51
N PHE A 259 1.41 -2.97 -29.40
CA PHE A 259 2.55 -3.84 -29.14
C PHE A 259 3.87 -3.10 -29.34
N ASN A 260 4.85 -3.44 -28.51
CA ASN A 260 6.26 -3.23 -28.83
C ASN A 260 6.73 -4.42 -29.70
N THR A 261 7.06 -4.16 -30.97
CA THR A 261 7.49 -5.22 -31.91
C THR A 261 9.00 -5.49 -31.91
N GLY A 262 9.74 -4.89 -30.97
CA GLY A 262 11.16 -5.18 -30.71
C GLY A 262 11.92 -3.98 -30.15
N ASP A 263 11.80 -2.82 -30.80
CA ASP A 263 12.58 -1.61 -30.53
C ASP A 263 11.70 -0.35 -30.35
N ALA A 264 10.44 -0.54 -29.98
CA ALA A 264 9.52 0.57 -29.77
C ALA A 264 10.01 1.51 -28.68
N LYS A 265 9.79 2.80 -28.90
CA LYS A 265 10.01 3.85 -27.90
C LYS A 265 8.70 4.36 -27.31
N ALA A 266 8.77 5.04 -26.18
CA ALA A 266 7.60 5.63 -25.55
C ALA A 266 6.98 6.71 -26.44
N VAL A 267 7.82 7.48 -27.14
CA VAL A 267 7.39 8.44 -28.15
C VAL A 267 6.59 7.80 -29.30
N ASP A 268 6.99 6.61 -29.76
CA ASP A 268 6.31 5.91 -30.86
C ASP A 268 4.89 5.53 -30.44
N VAL A 269 4.76 5.02 -29.23
CA VAL A 269 3.50 4.56 -28.64
C VAL A 269 2.56 5.74 -28.43
N LEU A 270 3.06 6.85 -27.87
CA LEU A 270 2.24 8.05 -27.64
C LEU A 270 1.83 8.75 -28.92
N ARG A 271 2.68 8.77 -29.96
CA ARG A 271 2.30 9.28 -31.29
C ARG A 271 1.22 8.43 -31.93
N LEU A 272 1.37 7.10 -31.90
CA LEU A 272 0.38 6.17 -32.42
C LEU A 272 -0.95 6.31 -31.67
N ALA A 273 -0.91 6.33 -30.34
CA ALA A 273 -2.07 6.54 -29.50
C ALA A 273 -2.74 7.91 -29.75
N GLY A 274 -1.97 8.99 -29.86
CA GLY A 274 -2.50 10.32 -30.19
C GLY A 274 -3.23 10.35 -31.54
N SER A 275 -2.69 9.65 -32.55
CA SER A 275 -3.33 9.51 -33.87
C SER A 275 -4.64 8.70 -33.79
N MET A 276 -4.66 7.63 -33.00
CA MET A 276 -5.84 6.81 -32.72
C MET A 276 -6.92 7.65 -32.02
N ARG A 277 -6.56 8.34 -30.94
CA ARG A 277 -7.47 9.18 -30.15
C ARG A 277 -8.10 10.28 -31.00
N SER A 278 -7.30 10.94 -31.84
CA SER A 278 -7.79 11.98 -32.76
C SER A 278 -8.77 11.43 -33.80
N ALA A 279 -8.46 10.27 -34.38
CA ALA A 279 -9.33 9.62 -35.37
C ALA A 279 -10.65 9.14 -34.75
N ALA A 280 -10.62 8.56 -33.55
CA ALA A 280 -11.83 8.15 -32.82
C ALA A 280 -12.74 9.34 -32.50
N ARG A 281 -12.16 10.48 -32.09
CA ARG A 281 -12.90 11.73 -31.88
C ARG A 281 -13.56 12.22 -33.16
N GLN A 282 -12.84 12.23 -34.28
CA GLN A 282 -13.37 12.72 -35.57
C GLN A 282 -14.48 11.80 -36.12
N TYR A 283 -14.32 10.49 -35.97
CA TYR A 283 -15.24 9.51 -36.56
C TYR A 283 -16.50 9.27 -35.73
N ALA A 284 -16.35 9.15 -34.41
CA ALA A 284 -17.42 8.73 -33.51
C ALA A 284 -17.77 9.78 -32.44
N GLY A 285 -17.11 10.95 -32.43
CA GLY A 285 -17.23 11.91 -31.33
C GLY A 285 -16.65 11.38 -30.00
N ALA A 286 -15.98 10.23 -30.02
CA ALA A 286 -15.53 9.53 -28.83
C ALA A 286 -14.29 10.21 -28.24
N LEU A 287 -14.47 10.89 -27.11
CA LEU A 287 -13.35 11.37 -26.29
C LEU A 287 -12.83 10.19 -25.47
N LEU A 288 -11.79 9.53 -25.99
CA LEU A 288 -11.17 8.39 -25.34
C LEU A 288 -10.07 8.86 -24.37
N GLU A 289 -10.06 8.23 -23.20
CA GLU A 289 -9.01 8.36 -22.18
C GLU A 289 -8.01 7.22 -22.32
N LEU A 290 -6.72 7.54 -22.21
CA LEU A 290 -5.68 6.52 -22.08
C LEU A 290 -5.88 5.74 -20.77
N GLU A 291 -5.70 4.43 -20.87
CA GLU A 291 -5.71 3.53 -19.71
C GLU A 291 -4.29 3.32 -19.16
N LEU A 292 -3.30 3.26 -20.05
CA LEU A 292 -1.88 3.21 -19.70
C LEU A 292 -1.44 4.44 -18.92
N GLN A 293 -0.58 4.23 -17.93
CA GLN A 293 -0.03 5.30 -17.09
C GLN A 293 1.39 5.65 -17.57
N CYS A 294 1.59 6.90 -17.98
CA CYS A 294 2.92 7.38 -18.32
C CYS A 294 3.73 7.71 -17.07
N ALA A 295 5.01 7.37 -17.06
CA ALA A 295 5.91 7.59 -15.93
C ALA A 295 7.29 8.10 -16.39
N GLY A 296 7.70 9.27 -15.91
CA GLY A 296 8.95 9.93 -16.30
C GLY A 296 8.74 11.27 -17.00
N LEU A 297 9.78 11.79 -17.64
CA LEU A 297 9.79 13.10 -18.29
C LEU A 297 9.42 12.98 -19.77
N PHE A 298 8.40 13.70 -20.24
CA PHE A 298 7.94 13.64 -21.63
C PHE A 298 7.84 15.03 -22.24
N ASP A 299 7.89 15.09 -23.58
CA ASP A 299 7.46 16.29 -24.31
C ASP A 299 5.97 16.54 -24.06
N VAL A 300 5.62 17.79 -23.74
CA VAL A 300 4.25 18.20 -23.40
C VAL A 300 3.26 17.87 -24.52
N SER A 301 3.67 18.03 -25.79
CA SER A 301 2.80 17.76 -26.94
C SER A 301 2.40 16.28 -27.05
N LEU A 302 3.27 15.36 -26.60
CA LEU A 302 2.97 13.93 -26.55
C LEU A 302 1.94 13.62 -25.46
N LEU A 303 2.10 14.21 -24.27
CA LEU A 303 1.16 14.03 -23.17
C LEU A 303 -0.23 14.59 -23.53
N GLU A 304 -0.29 15.81 -24.10
CA GLU A 304 -1.54 16.43 -24.56
C GLU A 304 -2.23 15.60 -25.65
N GLY A 305 -1.46 15.04 -26.58
CA GLY A 305 -1.94 14.10 -27.59
C GLY A 305 -2.62 12.87 -26.98
N GLY A 306 -2.08 12.35 -25.88
CA GLY A 306 -2.66 11.28 -25.07
C GLY A 306 -3.79 11.70 -24.12
N GLY A 307 -3.97 13.01 -23.88
CA GLY A 307 -4.87 13.53 -22.86
C GLY A 307 -4.37 13.33 -21.43
N ILE A 308 -3.04 13.28 -21.25
CA ILE A 308 -2.37 13.10 -19.97
C ILE A 308 -1.93 14.46 -19.44
N SER A 309 -2.22 14.73 -18.18
CA SER A 309 -1.68 15.90 -17.48
C SER A 309 -0.29 15.59 -16.93
N GLY A 310 0.61 16.57 -16.98
CA GLY A 310 1.96 16.47 -16.41
C GLY A 310 2.32 17.70 -15.58
N THR A 311 3.33 17.55 -14.72
CA THR A 311 3.92 18.67 -13.96
C THR A 311 5.07 19.25 -14.77
N PRO A 312 5.04 20.53 -15.19
CA PRO A 312 6.12 21.12 -15.99
C PRO A 312 7.50 20.97 -15.36
N GLU A 313 8.53 20.68 -16.16
CA GLU A 313 9.93 20.66 -15.72
C GLU A 313 10.53 22.07 -15.86
N PRO A 314 10.78 22.80 -14.76
CA PRO A 314 11.21 24.20 -14.83
C PRO A 314 12.53 24.39 -15.58
N SER A 315 13.42 23.39 -15.59
CA SER A 315 14.72 23.47 -16.25
C SER A 315 14.71 23.12 -17.75
N ARG A 316 13.62 22.52 -18.27
CA ARG A 316 13.46 22.13 -19.68
C ARG A 316 12.08 22.57 -20.20
N PRO A 317 11.96 23.79 -20.75
CA PRO A 317 10.73 24.24 -21.39
C PRO A 317 10.25 23.26 -22.46
N GLY A 318 8.95 22.98 -22.47
CA GLY A 318 8.33 22.01 -23.38
C GLY A 318 8.30 20.57 -22.86
N PHE A 319 8.87 20.29 -21.69
CA PHE A 319 8.80 18.98 -21.04
C PHE A 319 8.00 19.01 -19.73
N ALA A 320 7.34 17.89 -19.41
CA ALA A 320 6.62 17.72 -18.16
C ALA A 320 6.75 16.28 -17.61
N TRP A 321 6.73 16.17 -16.30
CA TRP A 321 6.75 14.92 -15.56
C TRP A 321 5.35 14.30 -15.48
N ALA A 322 5.25 13.01 -15.80
CA ALA A 322 4.08 12.18 -15.60
C ALA A 322 4.38 11.05 -14.62
N GLY A 323 3.37 10.58 -13.88
CA GLY A 323 3.47 9.40 -13.02
C GLY A 323 4.36 9.52 -11.78
N LEU A 324 4.81 10.73 -11.44
CA LEU A 324 5.52 10.97 -10.19
C LEU A 324 4.56 10.92 -9.00
N LEU A 325 4.99 10.29 -7.91
CA LEU A 325 4.41 10.54 -6.61
C LEU A 325 4.94 11.87 -6.10
N HIS A 326 4.08 12.87 -6.09
CA HIS A 326 4.41 14.19 -5.58
C HIS A 326 3.86 14.35 -4.17
N ALA A 327 4.73 14.71 -3.23
CA ALA A 327 4.31 15.33 -1.98
C ALA A 327 4.29 16.85 -2.24
N PRO A 328 3.15 17.55 -2.06
CA PRO A 328 3.18 19.00 -2.04
C PRO A 328 4.17 19.45 -0.95
N ASP A 329 4.81 20.61 -1.13
CA ASP A 329 5.61 21.24 -0.08
C ASP A 329 4.82 21.24 1.23
N ASP A 330 5.47 20.88 2.35
CA ASP A 330 4.85 20.72 3.67
C ASP A 330 3.98 21.97 3.97
N ALA A 331 2.68 21.88 3.71
CA ALA A 331 1.73 22.87 4.18
C ALA A 331 1.84 22.93 5.71
N ALA A 332 1.58 24.09 6.32
CA ALA A 332 1.57 24.21 7.77
C ALA A 332 0.69 23.09 8.37
N ALA A 333 1.31 22.18 9.11
CA ALA A 333 0.63 21.00 9.61
C ALA A 333 -0.48 21.44 10.58
N LEU A 334 -1.70 20.96 10.33
CA LEU A 334 -2.81 21.10 11.27
C LEU A 334 -2.74 19.96 12.29
N PHE A 335 -2.94 20.30 13.56
CA PHE A 335 -2.99 19.34 14.66
C PHE A 335 -4.42 19.17 15.19
N PRO A 336 -4.83 17.97 15.64
CA PRO A 336 -4.03 16.74 15.68
C PRO A 336 -3.80 16.13 14.28
N ARG A 337 -2.59 15.61 14.04
CA ARG A 337 -2.18 14.97 12.78
C ARG A 337 -2.15 13.46 12.97
N MET A 338 -2.76 12.72 12.05
CA MET A 338 -2.75 11.26 12.08
C MET A 338 -1.37 10.72 11.66
N LEU A 339 -0.78 9.84 12.48
CA LEU A 339 0.46 9.12 12.19
C LEU A 339 0.19 7.67 11.78
N MET A 340 -0.86 7.06 12.35
CA MET A 340 -1.24 5.67 12.10
C MET A 340 -2.74 5.52 12.39
N GLN A 341 -3.49 4.86 11.50
CA GLN A 341 -4.89 4.54 11.74
C GLN A 341 -5.29 3.26 11.02
N GLY A 342 -5.94 2.32 11.71
CA GLY A 342 -6.54 1.20 11.01
C GLY A 342 -7.17 0.11 11.86
N LEU A 343 -7.70 -0.90 11.18
CA LEU A 343 -8.25 -2.09 11.82
C LEU A 343 -7.12 -3.01 12.28
N MET A 344 -7.29 -3.59 13.46
CA MET A 344 -6.47 -4.71 13.88
C MET A 344 -6.91 -5.95 13.12
N LEU A 345 -5.94 -6.63 12.49
CA LEU A 345 -6.15 -7.89 11.81
C LEU A 345 -5.54 -9.02 12.62
N ASP A 346 -6.11 -10.22 12.47
CA ASP A 346 -5.66 -11.42 13.16
C ASP A 346 -4.17 -11.70 12.92
N TYR A 347 -3.41 -11.85 14.01
CA TYR A 347 -1.98 -12.14 14.02
C TYR A 347 -1.66 -13.56 14.54
N THR A 348 -2.69 -14.35 14.84
CA THR A 348 -2.54 -15.69 15.43
C THR A 348 -2.26 -16.75 14.38
N VAL A 349 -1.71 -17.89 14.82
CA VAL A 349 -1.49 -19.07 13.97
C VAL A 349 -2.56 -20.12 14.24
N GLU A 350 -3.39 -20.36 13.22
CA GLU A 350 -4.41 -21.42 13.10
C GLU A 350 -5.50 -21.46 14.21
N ASP A 351 -6.75 -21.66 13.80
CA ASP A 351 -7.96 -21.89 14.64
C ASP A 351 -8.37 -20.83 15.68
N CYS A 352 -7.62 -19.73 15.82
CA CYS A 352 -8.04 -18.54 16.55
C CYS A 352 -8.57 -17.49 15.56
N HIS A 353 -9.61 -16.76 15.95
CA HIS A 353 -10.17 -15.65 15.17
C HIS A 353 -10.11 -14.38 16.02
N PHE A 354 -9.42 -13.36 15.54
CA PHE A 354 -9.47 -12.03 16.12
C PHE A 354 -10.77 -11.32 15.68
N PRO A 355 -11.52 -10.66 16.58
CA PRO A 355 -12.78 -9.99 16.24
C PRO A 355 -12.61 -8.86 15.24
N ASP A 356 -13.55 -8.78 14.29
CA ASP A 356 -13.66 -7.64 13.39
C ASP A 356 -14.06 -6.37 14.14
N GLY A 357 -13.64 -5.21 13.61
CA GLY A 357 -14.14 -3.90 14.06
C GLY A 357 -13.41 -3.30 15.27
N ILE A 358 -12.30 -3.91 15.71
CA ILE A 358 -11.34 -3.24 16.59
C ILE A 358 -10.40 -2.38 15.74
N SER A 359 -10.32 -1.08 16.04
CA SER A 359 -9.47 -0.13 15.34
C SER A 359 -8.57 0.66 16.28
N VAL A 360 -7.48 1.16 15.74
CA VAL A 360 -6.52 2.01 16.45
C VAL A 360 -6.22 3.28 15.70
N GLU A 361 -5.88 4.32 16.45
CA GLU A 361 -5.40 5.59 15.96
C GLU A 361 -4.20 6.05 16.78
N VAL A 362 -3.17 6.58 16.11
CA VAL A 362 -2.06 7.29 16.76
C VAL A 362 -1.93 8.66 16.10
N GLN A 363 -2.00 9.72 16.91
CA GLN A 363 -2.03 11.11 16.48
C GLN A 363 -0.90 11.91 17.13
N GLN A 364 -0.28 12.81 16.36
CA GLN A 364 0.56 13.88 16.88
C GLN A 364 -0.34 15.07 17.26
N LEU A 365 -0.26 15.57 18.50
CA LEU A 365 -1.15 16.59 19.05
C LEU A 365 -0.61 18.03 18.92
N ALA A 366 0.70 18.19 18.76
CA ALA A 366 1.37 19.47 18.62
C ALA A 366 2.64 19.32 17.78
N SER A 367 3.15 20.42 17.23
CA SER A 367 4.43 20.38 16.49
C SER A 367 5.61 20.05 17.40
N LEU A 368 6.70 19.52 16.86
CA LEU A 368 7.95 19.34 17.60
C LEU A 368 8.45 20.64 18.22
N ALA A 369 8.25 21.77 17.52
CA ALA A 369 8.65 23.09 18.02
C ALA A 369 7.81 23.54 19.23
N GLU A 370 6.50 23.27 19.23
CA GLU A 370 5.61 23.54 20.37
C GLU A 370 5.88 22.58 21.52
N ALA A 371 6.02 21.30 21.23
CA ALA A 371 6.28 20.25 22.19
C ALA A 371 7.56 20.49 23.00
N ARG A 372 8.65 20.94 22.36
CA ARG A 372 9.89 21.33 23.04
C ARG A 372 9.74 22.53 24.00
N ARG A 373 8.77 23.42 23.75
CA ARG A 373 8.49 24.56 24.64
C ARG A 373 7.64 24.17 25.84
N SER A 374 6.86 23.10 25.72
CA SER A 374 5.96 22.57 26.75
C SER A 374 6.12 21.05 26.85
N PRO A 375 7.28 20.54 27.31
CA PRO A 375 7.65 19.13 27.19
C PRO A 375 6.70 18.18 27.95
N ASP A 376 6.07 18.65 29.02
CA ASP A 376 5.12 17.87 29.82
C ASP A 376 3.70 17.86 29.24
N SER A 377 3.42 18.63 28.18
CA SER A 377 2.11 18.64 27.53
C SER A 377 1.88 17.41 26.66
N PRO A 378 0.63 16.95 26.49
CA PRO A 378 0.28 15.88 25.56
C PRO A 378 0.85 16.10 24.16
N PHE A 379 1.59 15.11 23.66
CA PHE A 379 2.28 15.17 22.37
C PHE A 379 1.83 14.08 21.40
N ILE A 380 1.70 12.85 21.88
CA ILE A 380 1.13 11.73 21.11
C ILE A 380 -0.16 11.28 21.79
N ARG A 381 -1.22 11.02 21.02
CA ARG A 381 -2.41 10.33 21.49
C ARG A 381 -2.53 9.00 20.78
N TRP A 382 -2.73 7.93 21.54
CA TRP A 382 -3.15 6.64 21.03
C TRP A 382 -4.56 6.33 21.54
N SER A 383 -5.41 5.86 20.62
CA SER A 383 -6.80 5.51 20.86
C SER A 383 -7.09 4.12 20.29
N THR A 384 -7.90 3.35 21.00
CA THR A 384 -8.48 2.09 20.54
C THR A 384 -10.00 2.18 20.58
N HIS A 385 -10.63 1.69 19.52
CA HIS A 385 -12.08 1.65 19.36
C HIS A 385 -12.52 0.22 19.12
N ASP A 386 -13.65 -0.17 19.73
CA ASP A 386 -14.27 -1.47 19.53
C ASP A 386 -15.70 -1.25 19.06
N ALA A 387 -15.95 -1.49 17.77
CA ALA A 387 -17.27 -1.28 17.18
C ALA A 387 -18.36 -2.13 17.84
N SER A 388 -18.01 -3.28 18.42
CA SER A 388 -18.95 -4.17 19.12
C SER A 388 -19.22 -3.73 20.57
N GLY A 389 -18.31 -2.96 21.16
CA GLY A 389 -18.28 -2.58 22.56
C GLY A 389 -18.08 -3.74 23.56
N ASN A 390 -17.84 -4.96 23.09
CA ASN A 390 -17.82 -6.17 23.92
C ASN A 390 -16.60 -7.06 23.70
N SER A 391 -15.68 -6.69 22.82
CA SER A 391 -14.49 -7.50 22.50
C SER A 391 -13.53 -7.57 23.68
N PHE A 392 -13.36 -6.45 24.41
CA PHE A 392 -12.46 -6.35 25.56
C PHE A 392 -13.12 -6.80 26.87
N SER A 393 -13.38 -8.11 26.99
CA SER A 393 -14.20 -8.69 28.06
C SER A 393 -13.42 -9.34 29.21
N LEU A 394 -12.17 -9.79 28.99
CA LEU A 394 -11.33 -10.36 30.05
C LEU A 394 -10.68 -9.24 30.85
N ARG A 395 -10.99 -9.16 32.15
CA ARG A 395 -10.53 -8.07 33.03
C ARG A 395 -9.52 -8.56 34.07
N PRO A 396 -8.55 -7.72 34.44
CA PRO A 396 -7.66 -8.03 35.56
C PRO A 396 -8.42 -7.97 36.89
N GLN A 397 -7.97 -8.75 37.87
CA GLN A 397 -8.49 -8.68 39.25
C GLN A 397 -7.77 -7.57 40.03
N ALA A 398 -7.93 -6.33 39.59
CA ALA A 398 -7.33 -5.16 40.23
C ALA A 398 -8.27 -3.94 40.15
N PRO A 399 -8.09 -2.90 40.98
CA PRO A 399 -8.75 -1.60 40.79
C PRO A 399 -8.15 -0.82 39.60
N GLY A 400 -8.97 -0.06 38.89
CA GLY A 400 -8.51 0.78 37.78
C GLY A 400 -7.46 1.80 38.22
N GLY A 401 -6.38 1.94 37.43
CA GLY A 401 -5.24 2.81 37.75
C GLY A 401 -4.22 2.23 38.73
N THR A 402 -4.24 0.92 38.99
CA THR A 402 -3.16 0.22 39.71
C THR A 402 -2.31 -0.57 38.74
N PHE A 403 -1.02 -0.75 39.06
CA PHE A 403 -0.13 -1.62 38.29
C PHE A 403 -0.64 -3.06 38.33
N VAL A 404 -0.75 -3.69 37.16
CA VAL A 404 -1.17 -5.08 37.01
C VAL A 404 -0.07 -5.86 36.31
N ASN A 405 0.62 -6.72 37.05
CA ASN A 405 1.50 -7.71 36.42
C ASN A 405 0.65 -8.69 35.60
N GLU A 406 1.15 -9.12 34.45
CA GLU A 406 0.46 -10.05 33.54
C GLU A 406 -0.79 -9.50 32.85
N LEU A 407 -0.87 -8.19 32.59
CA LEU A 407 -2.00 -7.59 31.89
C LEU A 407 -2.25 -8.21 30.48
N TRP A 408 -1.21 -8.78 29.85
CA TRP A 408 -1.30 -9.60 28.63
C TRP A 408 -2.21 -10.83 28.72
N ASN A 409 -2.52 -11.32 29.93
CA ASN A 409 -3.49 -12.40 30.17
C ASN A 409 -4.96 -11.91 30.12
N CYS A 410 -5.17 -10.60 30.07
CA CYS A 410 -6.47 -9.95 29.98
C CYS A 410 -6.73 -9.42 28.56
N SER A 411 -7.91 -8.84 28.35
CA SER A 411 -8.20 -8.10 27.13
C SER A 411 -7.64 -6.68 27.24
N VAL A 412 -6.58 -6.41 26.47
CA VAL A 412 -5.79 -5.19 26.55
C VAL A 412 -5.41 -4.73 25.15
N SER A 413 -5.39 -3.42 24.94
CA SER A 413 -4.79 -2.82 23.75
C SER A 413 -3.39 -2.33 24.11
N GLU A 414 -2.49 -2.32 23.15
CA GLU A 414 -1.08 -2.01 23.35
C GLU A 414 -0.57 -1.04 22.28
N LEU A 415 0.27 -0.10 22.68
CA LEU A 415 1.08 0.75 21.81
C LEU A 415 2.56 0.50 22.07
N PHE A 416 3.30 0.28 20.98
CA PHE A 416 4.75 0.19 20.98
C PHE A 416 5.36 1.44 20.36
N VAL A 417 6.36 2.02 21.02
CA VAL A 417 7.11 3.18 20.54
C VAL A 417 8.60 2.88 20.59
N ALA A 418 9.24 2.69 19.44
CA ALA A 418 10.67 2.45 19.35
C ALA A 418 11.44 3.65 18.81
N ASP A 419 12.76 3.61 19.02
CA ASP A 419 13.71 4.60 18.52
C ASP A 419 13.58 4.78 17.00
N GLY A 420 13.50 6.05 16.57
CA GLY A 420 13.41 6.43 15.15
C GLY A 420 14.64 6.11 14.31
N GLY A 421 15.78 5.78 14.94
CA GLY A 421 17.05 5.40 14.32
C GLY A 421 17.22 3.88 14.21
N SER A 422 18.43 3.38 14.47
CA SER A 422 18.76 1.93 14.40
C SER A 422 18.70 1.23 15.76
N GLY A 423 18.22 1.90 16.82
CA GLY A 423 18.10 1.31 18.15
C GLY A 423 17.06 0.18 18.20
N SER A 424 17.25 -0.74 19.15
CA SER A 424 16.30 -1.81 19.48
C SER A 424 15.47 -1.53 20.73
N SER A 425 15.75 -0.44 21.45
CA SER A 425 15.00 -0.03 22.63
C SER A 425 13.62 0.47 22.24
N TYR A 426 12.62 0.15 23.05
CA TYR A 426 11.25 0.60 22.84
C TYR A 426 10.48 0.72 24.15
N LEU A 427 9.40 1.50 24.10
CA LEU A 427 8.40 1.61 25.15
C LEU A 427 7.17 0.79 24.76
N GLU A 428 6.54 0.17 25.74
CA GLU A 428 5.26 -0.53 25.62
C GLU A 428 4.26 0.12 26.57
N PHE A 429 3.09 0.41 26.05
CA PHE A 429 1.97 0.95 26.80
C PHE A 429 0.79 0.01 26.63
N GLU A 430 0.24 -0.47 27.72
CA GLU A 430 -0.89 -1.40 27.74
C GLU A 430 -2.07 -0.72 28.45
N GLU A 431 -3.28 -0.76 27.86
CA GLU A 431 -4.49 -0.13 28.41
C GLU A 431 -5.73 -1.02 28.20
N THR A 432 -6.59 -1.07 29.21
CA THR A 432 -7.91 -1.72 29.15
C THR A 432 -9.03 -0.68 29.06
N PRO A 433 -10.23 -1.01 28.55
CA PRO A 433 -11.34 -0.05 28.49
C PRO A 433 -11.76 0.54 29.85
N ASP A 434 -11.47 -0.16 30.95
CA ASP A 434 -11.81 0.25 32.31
C ASP A 434 -10.76 1.14 33.00
N GLY A 435 -9.65 1.45 32.32
CA GLY A 435 -8.62 2.31 32.89
C GLY A 435 -7.47 1.59 33.62
N HIS A 436 -7.37 0.25 33.52
CA HIS A 436 -6.19 -0.50 34.00
C HIS A 436 -5.08 -0.43 32.96
N TRP A 437 -3.84 -0.23 33.41
CA TRP A 437 -2.71 -0.02 32.51
C TRP A 437 -1.36 -0.44 33.08
N VAL A 438 -0.40 -0.58 32.17
CA VAL A 438 1.03 -0.75 32.45
C VAL A 438 1.81 0.06 31.41
N ALA A 439 2.84 0.80 31.82
CA ALA A 439 3.88 1.24 30.88
C ALA A 439 5.23 0.67 31.29
N LEU A 440 5.93 0.12 30.31
CA LEU A 440 7.23 -0.51 30.48
C LEU A 440 8.21 0.12 29.48
N GLY A 441 9.40 0.43 29.96
CA GLY A 441 10.55 0.74 29.10
C GLY A 441 11.41 -0.50 28.93
N PHE A 442 11.90 -0.73 27.71
CA PHE A 442 12.80 -1.83 27.39
C PHE A 442 14.07 -1.32 26.74
N ASP A 443 15.20 -1.63 27.37
CA ASP A 443 16.54 -1.37 26.82
C ASP A 443 16.96 -2.45 25.78
N GLU A 444 16.33 -3.63 25.79
CA GLU A 444 16.56 -4.75 24.86
C GLU A 444 15.24 -5.46 24.47
N LYS A 445 15.27 -6.33 23.43
CA LYS A 445 14.09 -7.07 22.94
C LYS A 445 13.49 -7.93 24.07
N ARG A 446 12.23 -7.69 24.44
CA ARG A 446 11.48 -8.53 25.38
C ARG A 446 11.29 -9.92 24.78
N GLN A 447 11.91 -10.95 25.36
CA GLN A 447 11.59 -12.35 25.13
C GLN A 447 10.52 -12.79 26.12
N ARG A 448 9.53 -13.54 25.63
CA ARG A 448 8.39 -14.03 26.45
C ARG A 448 8.77 -15.15 27.45
N SER A 449 10.06 -15.39 27.67
CA SER A 449 10.61 -16.39 28.60
C SER A 449 11.71 -15.80 29.48
N ALA A 450 11.97 -16.46 30.63
CA ALA A 450 12.73 -15.94 31.77
C ALA A 450 14.07 -15.25 31.40
N GLY A 451 14.28 -14.03 31.90
CA GLY A 451 15.57 -13.32 31.77
C GLY A 451 15.56 -11.78 31.76
N HIS A 452 14.41 -11.11 31.92
CA HIS A 452 14.31 -9.64 31.85
C HIS A 452 14.22 -8.96 33.23
N GLY A 453 14.59 -7.68 33.30
CA GLY A 453 14.55 -6.88 34.53
C GLY A 453 13.15 -6.77 35.14
N ASP A 454 13.08 -6.59 36.46
CA ASP A 454 11.82 -6.48 37.18
C ASP A 454 11.04 -5.25 36.67
N PRO A 455 9.76 -5.39 36.27
CA PRO A 455 8.95 -4.25 35.88
C PRO A 455 8.83 -3.26 37.04
N SER A 456 8.96 -1.96 36.74
CA SER A 456 8.76 -0.91 37.74
C SER A 456 7.28 -0.83 38.12
N GLU A 457 6.97 -0.98 39.40
CA GLU A 457 5.62 -0.73 39.94
C GLU A 457 5.27 0.77 39.98
N THR A 458 6.24 1.67 39.72
CA THR A 458 6.02 3.13 39.70
C THR A 458 5.32 3.55 38.40
N LEU A 459 4.14 4.14 38.53
CA LEU A 459 3.33 4.63 37.42
C LEU A 459 3.83 6.01 36.91
N TRP A 460 3.84 6.21 35.60
CA TRP A 460 4.10 7.49 34.93
C TRP A 460 2.90 8.47 34.96
N GLU A 461 2.46 8.85 36.16
CA GLU A 461 1.24 9.68 36.32
C GLU A 461 1.35 11.09 35.73
N ASP A 462 2.55 11.70 35.71
CA ASP A 462 2.75 13.07 35.20
C ASP A 462 2.96 13.13 33.68
N SER A 463 3.44 12.04 33.08
CA SER A 463 3.85 11.99 31.66
C SER A 463 2.88 11.23 30.76
N VAL A 464 1.90 10.55 31.35
CA VAL A 464 0.88 9.75 30.67
C VAL A 464 -0.49 10.10 31.23
N LYS A 465 -1.42 10.48 30.36
CA LYS A 465 -2.81 10.79 30.73
C LYS A 465 -3.78 9.86 30.01
N ARG A 466 -4.53 9.09 30.78
CA ARG A 466 -5.55 8.16 30.26
C ARG A 466 -6.85 8.86 29.86
N PHE A 467 -7.58 8.22 28.95
CA PHE A 467 -8.98 8.53 28.70
C PHE A 467 -9.76 7.26 28.36
N THR A 468 -11.03 7.25 28.75
CA THR A 468 -12.01 6.22 28.38
C THR A 468 -13.35 6.91 28.14
N GLY A 469 -14.09 6.47 27.13
CA GLY A 469 -15.38 7.02 26.81
C GLY A 469 -16.05 6.36 25.61
N PRO A 470 -17.21 6.90 25.18
CA PRO A 470 -17.97 6.36 24.05
C PRO A 470 -17.19 6.36 22.73
N SER A 471 -16.19 7.25 22.62
CA SER A 471 -15.31 7.36 21.47
C SER A 471 -14.07 6.48 21.57
N GLY A 472 -14.01 5.50 22.46
CA GLY A 472 -12.84 4.63 22.67
C GLY A 472 -12.04 4.94 23.93
N PHE A 473 -10.92 4.25 24.09
CA PHE A 473 -10.02 4.35 25.24
C PHE A 473 -8.56 4.42 24.80
N GLY A 474 -7.67 4.92 25.66
CA GLY A 474 -6.25 4.99 25.36
C GLY A 474 -5.50 6.01 26.21
N MET A 475 -4.38 6.50 25.68
CA MET A 475 -3.43 7.35 26.41
C MET A 475 -2.97 8.56 25.59
N GLU A 476 -2.73 9.67 26.29
CA GLU A 476 -1.97 10.82 25.84
C GLU A 476 -0.58 10.80 26.49
N LEU A 477 0.47 10.82 25.67
CA LEU A 477 1.87 10.73 26.08
C LEU A 477 2.55 12.08 25.89
N SER A 478 3.29 12.54 26.91
CA SER A 478 4.04 13.79 26.86
C SER A 478 5.25 13.74 25.92
N TYR A 479 5.75 14.90 25.49
CA TYR A 479 6.97 14.98 24.69
C TYR A 479 8.21 14.60 25.50
N ALA A 480 8.29 15.02 26.76
CA ALA A 480 9.41 14.70 27.67
C ALA A 480 9.68 13.20 27.75
N LEU A 481 8.60 12.42 27.80
CA LEU A 481 8.67 10.96 27.83
C LEU A 481 9.22 10.36 26.53
N LEU A 482 8.80 10.91 25.39
CA LEU A 482 9.11 10.35 24.08
C LEU A 482 10.40 10.90 23.46
N GLU A 483 10.88 12.06 23.92
CA GLU A 483 12.07 12.74 23.41
C GLU A 483 13.29 11.83 23.23
N PRO A 484 13.65 10.93 24.18
CA PRO A 484 14.79 10.03 24.02
C PRO A 484 14.69 9.07 22.82
N PHE A 485 13.48 8.78 22.34
CA PHE A 485 13.22 7.88 21.22
C PHE A 485 13.04 8.63 19.89
N ILE A 486 12.92 9.96 19.92
CA ILE A 486 12.76 10.79 18.71
C ILE A 486 14.13 11.02 18.07
N HIS A 487 14.40 10.31 16.97
CA HIS A 487 15.63 10.47 16.21
C HIS A 487 15.36 11.17 14.87
N ASN A 488 16.03 12.30 14.61
CA ASN A 488 15.84 13.12 13.40
C ASN A 488 14.35 13.41 13.09
N GLY A 489 13.53 13.63 14.12
CA GLY A 489 12.09 13.88 13.97
C GLY A 489 11.25 12.66 13.59
N HIS A 490 11.75 11.43 13.83
CA HIS A 490 11.01 10.20 13.59
C HIS A 490 10.83 9.38 14.86
N LEU A 491 9.73 8.62 14.90
CA LEU A 491 9.45 7.54 15.85
C LEU A 491 9.08 6.29 15.06
N LYS A 492 9.22 5.11 15.65
CA LYS A 492 8.62 3.89 15.09
C LYS A 492 7.46 3.42 15.95
N LEU A 493 6.33 3.10 15.31
CA LEU A 493 5.10 2.76 16.00
C LEU A 493 4.55 1.40 15.56
N GLN A 494 3.87 0.74 16.48
CA GLN A 494 3.03 -0.44 16.22
C GLN A 494 1.95 -0.49 17.30
N CYS A 495 0.77 -0.97 16.93
CA CYS A 495 -0.30 -1.26 17.88
C CYS A 495 -0.64 -2.75 17.87
N CYS A 496 -0.96 -3.29 19.03
CA CYS A 496 -1.44 -4.65 19.22
C CYS A 496 -2.70 -4.63 20.10
N ALA A 497 -3.48 -5.69 20.05
CA ALA A 497 -4.35 -6.04 21.16
C ALA A 497 -4.26 -7.53 21.45
N SER A 498 -4.17 -7.86 22.73
CA SER A 498 -4.41 -9.20 23.25
C SER A 498 -5.84 -9.24 23.77
N LEU A 499 -6.65 -10.20 23.32
CA LEU A 499 -7.96 -10.46 23.93
C LEU A 499 -7.90 -11.63 24.93
N GLY A 500 -6.69 -12.02 25.34
CA GLY A 500 -6.41 -13.26 26.06
C GLY A 500 -6.57 -14.49 25.17
N LYS A 501 -6.34 -15.69 25.74
CA LYS A 501 -6.49 -16.99 25.04
C LYS A 501 -5.75 -17.07 23.70
N GLN A 502 -4.59 -16.41 23.60
CA GLN A 502 -3.78 -16.33 22.38
C GLN A 502 -4.47 -15.63 21.19
N GLN A 503 -5.48 -14.79 21.42
CA GLN A 503 -6.10 -13.96 20.39
C GLN A 503 -5.37 -12.62 20.28
N TYR A 504 -4.64 -12.42 19.19
CA TYR A 504 -3.84 -11.23 18.94
C TYR A 504 -4.26 -10.52 17.67
N GLY A 505 -4.41 -9.21 17.75
CA GLY A 505 -4.68 -8.33 16.61
C GLY A 505 -3.53 -7.36 16.43
N LEU A 506 -3.10 -7.11 15.20
CA LEU A 506 -1.92 -6.30 14.91
C LEU A 506 -2.21 -5.22 13.86
N PHE A 507 -1.66 -4.02 14.09
CA PHE A 507 -1.62 -2.95 13.10
C PHE A 507 -0.33 -2.09 13.21
N PRO A 508 0.37 -1.77 12.10
CA PRO A 508 0.16 -2.27 10.75
C PRO A 508 0.37 -3.78 10.70
N TRP A 509 -0.42 -4.46 9.89
CA TRP A 509 -0.39 -5.90 9.86
C TRP A 509 0.84 -6.42 9.11
N TRP A 510 1.50 -7.39 9.72
CA TRP A 510 2.54 -8.25 9.15
C TRP A 510 2.45 -9.58 9.87
N HIS A 511 3.03 -10.65 9.33
CA HIS A 511 3.02 -11.96 9.98
C HIS A 511 4.24 -12.77 9.60
N ASP A 512 4.90 -13.39 10.58
CA ASP A 512 6.00 -14.33 10.37
C ASP A 512 5.54 -15.77 10.66
N PRO A 513 5.99 -16.78 9.89
CA PRO A 513 5.64 -18.16 10.17
C PRO A 513 6.14 -18.60 11.55
N GLY A 514 5.29 -19.24 12.36
CA GLY A 514 5.67 -19.81 13.65
C GLY A 514 4.95 -19.16 14.82
N THR A 515 5.57 -19.15 16.01
CA THR A 515 4.92 -18.57 17.20
C THR A 515 4.75 -17.06 17.05
N PRO A 516 3.55 -16.51 17.30
CA PRO A 516 3.32 -15.06 17.24
C PRO A 516 4.32 -14.28 18.11
N ASP A 517 5.16 -13.45 17.50
CA ASP A 517 6.12 -12.56 18.18
C ASP A 517 6.07 -11.16 17.56
N PHE A 518 5.20 -10.31 18.11
CA PHE A 518 5.03 -8.93 17.67
C PHE A 518 6.02 -7.95 18.34
N HIS A 519 6.92 -8.38 19.24
CA HIS A 519 7.91 -7.52 19.89
C HIS A 519 9.16 -7.33 19.01
N GLN A 520 8.99 -6.93 17.75
CA GLN A 520 10.05 -6.75 16.76
C GLN A 520 10.21 -5.26 16.39
N PRO A 521 11.00 -4.46 17.13
CA PRO A 521 11.11 -3.01 16.90
C PRO A 521 11.61 -2.63 15.50
N GLU A 522 12.32 -3.52 14.82
CA GLU A 522 12.71 -3.41 13.41
C GLU A 522 11.51 -3.44 12.43
N ARG A 523 10.39 -4.03 12.84
CA ARG A 523 9.13 -4.09 12.07
C ARG A 523 8.23 -2.90 12.34
N PHE A 524 8.44 -2.17 13.44
CA PHE A 524 7.61 -1.01 13.78
C PHE A 524 7.74 0.04 12.68
N CYS A 525 6.63 0.68 12.34
CA CYS A 525 6.58 1.56 11.19
C CYS A 525 7.16 2.94 11.55
N PRO A 526 8.19 3.43 10.84
CA PRO A 526 8.71 4.77 11.05
C PRO A 526 7.70 5.81 10.59
N VAL A 527 7.37 6.74 11.47
CA VAL A 527 6.50 7.88 11.20
C VAL A 527 7.27 9.17 11.39
N ARG A 528 7.00 10.16 10.53
CA ARG A 528 7.62 11.48 10.61
C ARG A 528 6.78 12.40 11.49
N LEU A 529 7.41 12.96 12.51
CA LEU A 529 6.89 14.05 13.33
C LEU A 529 7.23 15.40 12.68
N VAL A 530 6.34 16.37 12.81
CA VAL A 530 6.47 17.72 12.23
C VAL A 530 6.51 18.81 13.29
#